data_AF-A0A9D7M039-F1
#
_entry.id   AF-A0A9D7M039-F1
#
_cell.length_a   1.000
_cell.length_b   1.000
_cell.length_c   1.000
_cell.angle_alpha   90.00
_cell.angle_beta   90.00
_cell.angle_gamma   90.00
#
_symmetry.space_group_name_H-M   'P 1'
#
loop_
_entity.id
_entity.type
_entity.pdbx_description
1 polymer ?
#
loop_
_entity_poly.entity_id
_entity_poly.type
_entity_poly.pdbx_seq_one_letter_code
_entity_poly.pdbx_strand_id
1 'polypeptide(L)'
;MSTDPSQAISRLFSRARRVRFVSLHKGFVMINFTTRKLRIFAPIACTCLAIPALADAQFDDLKNQTDDITNLIDAENSKSVLCKSYVGKRVVPTTFNTLATTLPKRTVKGEFETTAQYQARIAATPGSGSANLSVLVLPIDRTFVRYNADIGLMLVSAGAVNTGEYSEQTGAEASAWLAVGNNVGKGTPVFVGQNERVIRTYVGHNLFGAAFRVSEIERTTQALHLTNTRLFAFAKRDTSPIMGFEVPLAAAPRSKQSIRIALVVRPQDPFFLSYNFKGPEPTSSEPNGYTDRASIIVAEAQCALVLSMQNQVLASVDTSKLK
;
A
#
# COMPACT_ATOMS: atom_id res chain seq x y z
N MET A 1 -1.96 -34.35 15.14
CA MET A 1 -0.90 -34.50 14.11
C MET A 1 -0.66 -33.14 13.48
N SER A 2 0.43 -32.48 13.88
CA SER A 2 0.77 -31.10 13.49
C SER A 2 1.73 -31.16 12.29
N THR A 3 1.25 -30.78 11.11
CA THR A 3 2.11 -30.59 9.93
C THR A 3 2.68 -29.19 9.96
N ASP A 4 3.99 -29.11 10.14
CA ASP A 4 4.78 -27.89 10.09
C ASP A 4 4.75 -27.29 8.66
N PRO A 5 4.22 -26.06 8.47
CA PRO A 5 4.13 -25.41 7.17
C PRO A 5 5.51 -25.09 6.55
N SER A 6 6.61 -25.13 7.32
CA SER A 6 7.97 -24.96 6.78
C SER A 6 8.41 -26.11 5.85
N GLN A 7 7.79 -27.29 5.97
CA GLN A 7 8.12 -28.46 5.16
C GLN A 7 7.52 -28.43 3.75
N ALA A 8 6.49 -27.61 3.50
CA ALA A 8 5.89 -27.50 2.16
C ALA A 8 6.86 -26.87 1.15
N ILE A 9 7.67 -25.90 1.60
CA ILE A 9 8.62 -25.16 0.75
C ILE A 9 9.91 -25.96 0.50
N SER A 10 10.34 -26.81 1.44
CA SER A 10 11.51 -27.68 1.22
C SER A 10 11.24 -28.80 0.21
N ARG A 11 9.98 -29.25 0.08
CA ARG A 11 9.56 -30.25 -0.93
C ARG A 11 9.52 -29.73 -2.37
N LEU A 12 9.62 -28.41 -2.58
CA LEU A 12 9.66 -27.79 -3.91
C LEU A 12 10.99 -28.03 -4.66
N PHE A 13 12.08 -28.43 -3.98
CA PHE A 13 13.44 -28.38 -4.59
C PHE A 13 14.18 -29.72 -4.75
N SER A 14 13.58 -30.88 -4.44
CA SER A 14 14.27 -32.18 -4.57
C SER A 14 13.96 -32.99 -5.84
N ARG A 15 13.09 -32.51 -6.74
CA ARG A 15 12.70 -33.25 -7.96
C ARG A 15 12.87 -32.41 -9.24
N ALA A 16 14.10 -32.16 -9.65
CA ALA A 16 14.39 -31.70 -11.01
C ALA A 16 15.81 -32.11 -11.47
N ARG A 17 16.04 -33.43 -11.63
CA ARG A 17 17.09 -33.93 -12.53
C ARG A 17 16.42 -34.71 -13.66
N ARG A 18 16.26 -34.05 -14.81
CA ARG A 18 16.44 -34.58 -16.17
C ARG A 18 15.98 -33.53 -17.19
N VAL A 19 16.74 -33.46 -18.28
CA VAL A 19 16.61 -32.60 -19.47
C VAL A 19 15.14 -32.32 -19.82
N ARG A 20 14.79 -31.04 -20.00
CA ARG A 20 13.49 -30.63 -20.54
C ARG A 20 13.65 -30.23 -22.01
N PHE A 21 12.78 -30.79 -22.85
CA PHE A 21 12.58 -30.32 -24.22
C PHE A 21 11.44 -29.31 -24.21
N VAL A 22 11.64 -28.15 -24.83
CA VAL A 22 10.57 -27.18 -25.11
C VAL A 22 10.36 -27.20 -26.62
N SER A 23 9.17 -27.63 -27.04
CA SER A 23 8.75 -27.57 -28.43
C SER A 23 8.15 -26.19 -28.69
N LEU A 24 8.71 -25.46 -29.65
CA LEU A 24 8.09 -24.26 -30.20
C LEU A 24 7.64 -24.57 -31.64
N HIS A 25 6.55 -23.94 -32.06
CA HIS A 25 5.83 -24.27 -33.29
C HIS A 25 6.65 -24.15 -34.59
N LYS A 26 7.91 -23.68 -34.53
CA LYS A 26 8.87 -23.63 -35.66
C LYS A 26 10.35 -23.90 -35.27
N GLY A 27 10.64 -24.66 -34.21
CA GLY A 27 12.02 -25.08 -33.92
C GLY A 27 12.25 -25.61 -32.50
N PHE A 28 13.38 -26.30 -32.29
CA PHE A 28 13.81 -26.82 -31.00
C PHE A 28 15.05 -26.07 -30.49
N VAL A 29 15.04 -25.69 -29.21
CA VAL A 29 16.23 -25.19 -28.51
C VAL A 29 16.65 -26.22 -27.48
N MET A 30 17.89 -26.71 -27.58
CA MET A 30 18.51 -27.57 -26.57
C MET A 30 19.46 -26.74 -25.70
N ILE A 31 19.21 -26.71 -24.40
CA ILE A 31 20.11 -26.11 -23.41
C ILE A 31 20.79 -27.23 -22.62
N ASN A 32 22.09 -27.41 -22.84
CA ASN A 32 22.90 -28.39 -22.12
C ASN A 32 23.59 -27.73 -20.91
N PHE A 33 23.09 -28.01 -19.70
CA PHE A 33 23.51 -27.33 -18.47
C PHE A 33 24.89 -27.75 -17.95
N THR A 34 25.50 -28.82 -18.46
CA THR A 34 26.82 -29.26 -18.00
C THR A 34 27.99 -28.53 -18.67
N THR A 35 27.78 -27.88 -19.81
CA THR A 35 28.90 -27.29 -20.58
C THR A 35 28.81 -25.77 -20.74
N ARG A 36 27.76 -25.10 -20.23
CA ARG A 36 27.50 -23.65 -20.43
C ARG A 36 27.70 -23.18 -21.89
N LYS A 37 27.46 -24.05 -22.88
CA LYS A 37 27.54 -23.70 -24.30
C LYS A 37 26.15 -23.81 -24.92
N LEU A 38 25.63 -22.68 -25.40
CA LEU A 38 24.41 -22.60 -26.18
C LEU A 38 24.73 -22.92 -27.65
N ARG A 39 24.07 -23.91 -28.24
CA ARG A 39 24.15 -24.18 -29.69
C ARG A 39 22.75 -24.06 -30.27
N ILE A 40 22.55 -23.07 -31.13
CA ILE A 40 21.31 -22.84 -31.87
C ILE A 40 21.53 -23.37 -33.29
N PHE A 41 20.72 -24.34 -33.71
CA PHE A 41 20.66 -24.78 -35.11
C PHE A 41 19.45 -24.09 -35.75
N ALA A 42 19.69 -23.14 -36.66
CA ALA A 42 18.64 -22.46 -37.41
C ALA A 42 18.61 -23.02 -38.85
N PRO A 43 17.46 -23.49 -39.36
CA PRO A 43 17.30 -23.73 -40.79
C PRO A 43 17.20 -22.38 -41.50
N ILE A 44 18.07 -22.18 -42.49
CA ILE A 44 18.08 -21.03 -43.39
C ILE A 44 16.89 -21.18 -44.35
N ALA A 45 15.82 -20.40 -44.13
CA ALA A 45 14.80 -20.15 -45.13
C ALA A 45 14.40 -18.68 -45.09
N CYS A 46 14.65 -18.02 -46.22
CA CYS A 46 14.44 -16.61 -46.49
C CYS A 46 12.93 -16.31 -46.60
N THR A 47 12.38 -15.60 -45.62
CA THR A 47 11.14 -14.82 -45.76
C THR A 47 11.27 -13.55 -44.93
N CYS A 48 11.27 -12.43 -45.63
CA CYS A 48 11.48 -11.09 -45.11
C CYS A 48 10.32 -10.57 -44.24
N LEU A 49 10.72 -9.89 -43.15
CA LEU A 49 10.22 -8.59 -42.71
C LEU A 49 8.77 -8.49 -42.19
N ALA A 50 8.59 -8.78 -40.89
CA ALA A 50 7.76 -8.01 -39.93
C ALA A 50 7.62 -8.70 -38.56
N ILE A 51 8.69 -9.26 -37.97
CA ILE A 51 8.61 -9.92 -36.65
C ILE A 51 9.70 -9.51 -35.62
N PRO A 52 10.14 -8.24 -35.50
CA PRO A 52 10.91 -7.84 -34.31
C PRO A 52 10.00 -7.49 -33.11
N ALA A 53 8.88 -6.80 -33.34
CA ALA A 53 8.10 -6.20 -32.24
C ALA A 53 7.39 -7.20 -31.30
N LEU A 54 6.95 -8.37 -31.80
CA LEU A 54 6.28 -9.37 -30.94
C LEU A 54 7.27 -10.14 -30.04
N ALA A 55 8.52 -10.31 -30.47
CA ALA A 55 9.54 -11.03 -29.70
C ALA A 55 10.04 -10.19 -28.51
N ASP A 56 10.19 -8.89 -28.70
CA ASP A 56 10.65 -7.97 -27.65
C ASP A 56 9.63 -7.86 -26.51
N ALA A 57 8.33 -7.77 -26.82
CA ALA A 57 7.27 -7.69 -25.83
C ALA A 57 7.18 -8.95 -24.92
N GLN A 58 7.43 -10.14 -25.48
CA GLN A 58 7.43 -11.39 -24.70
C GLN A 58 8.65 -11.49 -23.78
N PHE A 59 9.81 -10.99 -24.23
CA PHE A 59 11.01 -10.99 -23.41
C PHE A 59 10.89 -10.04 -22.22
N ASP A 60 10.34 -8.84 -22.42
CA ASP A 60 10.13 -7.88 -21.34
C ASP A 60 9.11 -8.38 -20.31
N ASP A 61 8.04 -9.05 -20.74
CA ASP A 61 7.09 -9.67 -19.81
C ASP A 61 7.75 -10.78 -18.97
N LEU A 62 8.52 -11.66 -19.60
CA LEU A 62 9.24 -12.73 -18.89
C LEU A 62 10.26 -12.16 -17.89
N LYS A 63 10.96 -11.10 -18.27
CA LYS A 63 11.90 -10.37 -17.40
C LYS A 63 11.16 -9.76 -16.21
N ASN A 64 10.04 -9.08 -16.45
CA ASN A 64 9.21 -8.50 -15.39
C ASN A 64 8.68 -9.57 -14.44
N GLN A 65 8.21 -10.71 -14.95
CA GLN A 65 7.75 -11.83 -14.12
C GLN A 65 8.87 -12.43 -13.27
N THR A 66 10.08 -12.57 -13.83
CA THR A 66 11.24 -13.09 -13.10
C THR A 66 11.67 -12.14 -11.98
N ASP A 67 11.72 -10.83 -12.27
CA ASP A 67 11.98 -9.79 -11.28
C ASP A 67 10.93 -9.79 -10.16
N ASP A 68 9.66 -9.89 -10.51
CA ASP A 68 8.54 -9.93 -9.57
C ASP A 68 8.62 -11.13 -8.61
N ILE A 69 8.93 -12.33 -9.14
CA ILE A 69 9.11 -13.54 -8.32
C ILE A 69 10.33 -13.40 -7.41
N THR A 70 11.43 -12.85 -7.92
CA THR A 70 12.66 -12.65 -7.13
C THR A 70 12.40 -11.68 -5.98
N ASN A 71 11.72 -10.56 -6.24
CA ASN A 71 11.35 -9.58 -5.20
C ASN A 71 10.43 -10.20 -4.13
N LEU A 72 9.49 -11.04 -4.52
CA LEU A 72 8.61 -11.75 -3.56
C LEU A 72 9.39 -12.69 -2.66
N ILE A 73 10.34 -13.45 -3.23
CA ILE A 73 11.19 -14.36 -2.48
C ILE A 73 12.08 -13.58 -1.50
N ASP A 74 12.69 -12.48 -1.95
CA ASP A 74 13.53 -11.64 -1.11
C ASP A 74 12.72 -10.98 0.00
N ALA A 75 11.51 -10.49 -0.29
CA ALA A 75 10.59 -9.95 0.70
C ALA A 75 10.17 -11.01 1.73
N GLU A 76 9.87 -12.25 1.30
CA GLU A 76 9.52 -13.34 2.20
C GLU A 76 10.69 -13.74 3.11
N ASN A 77 11.89 -13.85 2.54
CA ASN A 77 13.09 -14.26 3.25
C ASN A 77 13.52 -13.19 4.28
N SER A 78 13.47 -11.91 3.90
CA SER A 78 13.86 -10.77 4.73
C SER A 78 12.82 -10.37 5.78
N LYS A 79 11.60 -10.91 5.68
CA LYS A 79 10.50 -10.63 6.61
C LYS A 79 10.90 -10.87 8.06
N SER A 80 10.63 -9.86 8.90
CA SER A 80 10.88 -9.88 10.34
C SER A 80 10.14 -11.00 11.05
N VAL A 81 10.64 -11.40 12.22
CA VAL A 81 9.95 -12.36 13.11
C VAL A 81 8.55 -11.86 13.46
N LEU A 82 8.39 -10.55 13.67
CA LEU A 82 7.09 -9.92 13.93
C LEU A 82 6.11 -10.19 12.79
N CYS A 83 6.44 -9.84 11.54
CA CYS A 83 5.53 -9.99 10.42
C CYS A 83 5.29 -11.47 10.06
N LYS A 84 6.30 -12.34 10.22
CA LYS A 84 6.15 -13.81 10.12
C LYS A 84 5.13 -14.34 11.13
N SER A 85 5.16 -13.82 12.37
CA SER A 85 4.29 -14.29 13.45
C SER A 85 2.80 -14.05 13.23
N TYR A 86 2.42 -13.17 12.30
CA TYR A 86 1.02 -12.89 11.98
C TYR A 86 0.39 -13.92 11.05
N VAL A 87 1.16 -14.53 10.15
CA VAL A 87 0.61 -15.43 9.10
C VAL A 87 -0.15 -16.59 9.73
N GLY A 88 -1.34 -16.86 9.20
CA GLY A 88 -2.26 -17.89 9.69
C GLY A 88 -3.04 -17.52 10.95
N LYS A 89 -2.66 -16.46 11.68
CA LYS A 89 -3.39 -16.00 12.87
C LYS A 89 -4.60 -15.15 12.50
N ARG A 90 -5.58 -15.13 13.40
CA ARG A 90 -6.67 -14.15 13.37
C ARG A 90 -6.24 -12.90 14.11
N VAL A 91 -6.36 -11.75 13.47
CA VAL A 91 -6.12 -10.43 14.08
C VAL A 91 -7.44 -9.77 14.43
N VAL A 92 -7.41 -8.83 15.38
CA VAL A 92 -8.54 -7.96 15.71
C VAL A 92 -8.21 -6.59 15.12
N PRO A 93 -8.85 -6.19 14.00
CA PRO A 93 -8.57 -4.89 13.43
C PRO A 93 -9.18 -3.77 14.26
N THR A 94 -8.44 -2.69 14.41
CA THR A 94 -8.87 -1.44 15.03
C THR A 94 -9.34 -0.49 13.93
N THR A 95 -10.46 0.19 14.15
CA THR A 95 -10.92 1.23 13.21
C THR A 95 -10.10 2.50 13.38
N PHE A 96 -10.03 3.33 12.33
CA PHE A 96 -9.37 4.63 12.40
C PHE A 96 -9.92 5.50 13.55
N ASN A 97 -11.24 5.59 13.66
CA ASN A 97 -11.90 6.38 14.70
C ASN A 97 -11.55 5.89 16.11
N THR A 98 -11.59 4.58 16.33
CA THR A 98 -11.21 4.00 17.63
C THR A 98 -9.78 4.38 17.98
N LEU A 99 -8.84 4.18 17.05
CA LEU A 99 -7.44 4.53 17.27
C LEU A 99 -7.28 6.04 17.55
N ALA A 100 -7.85 6.91 16.70
CA ALA A 100 -7.81 8.36 16.84
C ALA A 100 -8.35 8.86 18.19
N THR A 101 -9.40 8.23 18.74
CA THR A 101 -9.95 8.62 20.06
C THR A 101 -9.09 8.18 21.24
N THR A 102 -8.30 7.12 21.08
CA THR A 102 -7.40 6.62 22.14
C THR A 102 -6.05 7.31 22.16
N LEU A 103 -5.67 7.98 21.07
CA LEU A 103 -4.37 8.62 20.96
C LEU A 103 -4.33 9.98 21.67
N PRO A 104 -3.23 10.30 22.38
CA PRO A 104 -3.04 11.63 22.94
C PRO A 104 -3.07 12.69 21.84
N LYS A 105 -3.92 13.69 22.01
CA LYS A 105 -3.98 14.83 21.09
C LYS A 105 -2.98 15.89 21.58
N ARG A 106 -2.11 16.35 20.68
CA ARG A 106 -1.30 17.52 21.00
C ARG A 106 -2.19 18.75 21.01
N THR A 107 -2.10 19.52 22.09
CA THR A 107 -2.68 20.85 22.17
C THR A 107 -1.76 21.87 21.51
N VAL A 108 -2.32 22.91 20.91
CA VAL A 108 -1.56 24.04 20.35
C VAL A 108 -0.75 24.73 21.46
N LYS A 109 0.39 25.33 21.10
CA LYS A 109 1.16 26.21 21.97
C LYS A 109 0.27 27.39 22.41
N GLY A 110 0.23 27.68 23.71
CA GLY A 110 -0.52 28.82 24.23
C GLY A 110 0.09 30.16 23.81
N GLU A 111 -0.72 31.20 23.68
CA GLU A 111 -0.28 32.56 23.33
C GLU A 111 0.82 33.09 24.28
N PHE A 112 0.68 32.81 25.57
CA PHE A 112 1.61 33.23 26.62
C PHE A 112 2.60 32.14 27.05
N GLU A 113 2.64 31.01 26.33
CA GLU A 113 3.55 29.91 26.61
C GLU A 113 4.88 30.14 25.87
N THR A 114 6.01 30.08 26.58
CA THR A 114 7.31 30.11 25.90
C THR A 114 7.53 28.82 25.09
N THR A 115 8.39 28.85 24.06
CA THR A 115 8.71 27.63 23.30
C THR A 115 9.29 26.52 24.18
N ALA A 116 10.09 26.89 25.19
CA ALA A 116 10.63 25.93 26.15
C ALA A 116 9.55 25.31 27.06
N GLN A 117 8.62 26.12 27.57
CA GLN A 117 7.47 25.61 28.35
C GLN A 117 6.59 24.68 27.52
N TYR A 118 6.34 25.05 26.26
CA TYR A 118 5.59 24.20 25.32
C TYR A 118 6.30 22.86 25.09
N GLN A 119 7.59 22.88 24.77
CA GLN A 119 8.35 21.64 24.58
C GLN A 119 8.39 20.78 25.85
N ALA A 120 8.55 21.38 27.03
CA ALA A 120 8.52 20.67 28.30
C ALA A 120 7.16 20.04 28.58
N ARG A 121 6.05 20.75 28.28
CA ARG A 121 4.68 20.23 28.43
C ARG A 121 4.40 19.08 27.48
N ILE A 122 4.81 19.20 26.22
CA ILE A 122 4.70 18.12 25.23
C ILE A 122 5.54 16.91 25.66
N ALA A 123 6.78 17.12 26.11
CA ALA A 123 7.66 16.06 26.60
C ALA A 123 7.14 15.38 27.88
N ALA A 124 6.42 16.11 28.74
CA ALA A 124 5.81 15.60 29.97
C ALA A 124 4.45 14.93 29.75
N THR A 125 3.86 15.00 28.55
CA THR A 125 2.57 14.38 28.25
C THR A 125 2.74 12.85 28.29
N PRO A 126 2.13 12.14 29.25
CA PRO A 126 2.31 10.69 29.40
C PRO A 126 1.61 9.98 28.23
N GLY A 127 2.38 9.56 27.24
CA GLY A 127 1.86 8.86 26.05
C GLY A 127 2.92 8.15 25.23
N SER A 128 4.21 8.34 25.53
CA SER A 128 5.34 7.77 24.77
C SER A 128 5.65 6.30 25.08
N GLY A 129 5.05 5.73 26.14
CA GLY A 129 5.49 4.44 26.71
C GLY A 129 4.80 3.17 26.23
N SER A 130 3.63 3.24 25.57
CA SER A 130 2.95 2.05 25.05
C SER A 130 2.14 2.39 23.81
N ALA A 131 2.84 2.75 22.73
CA ALA A 131 2.27 2.71 21.38
C ALA A 131 2.10 1.24 20.98
N ASN A 132 1.11 0.58 21.59
CA ASN A 132 0.76 -0.79 21.24
C ASN A 132 0.51 -0.88 19.73
N LEU A 133 1.01 -1.96 19.13
CA LEU A 133 0.78 -2.21 17.72
C LEU A 133 -0.72 -2.33 17.48
N SER A 134 -1.21 -1.52 16.54
CA SER A 134 -2.61 -1.54 16.12
C SER A 134 -2.70 -2.07 14.71
N VAL A 135 -3.68 -2.92 14.44
CA VAL A 135 -3.95 -3.45 13.10
C VAL A 135 -5.03 -2.60 12.46
N LEU A 136 -4.67 -1.70 11.56
CA LEU A 136 -5.61 -0.81 10.90
C LEU A 136 -5.95 -1.33 9.50
N VAL A 137 -7.24 -1.56 9.23
CA VAL A 137 -7.71 -1.94 7.88
C VAL A 137 -7.73 -0.71 6.99
N LEU A 138 -7.24 -0.89 5.76
CA LEU A 138 -7.20 0.15 4.74
C LEU A 138 -8.12 -0.19 3.57
N PRO A 139 -8.59 0.82 2.82
CA PRO A 139 -9.14 0.60 1.50
C PRO A 139 -8.09 -0.08 0.61
N ILE A 140 -8.53 -1.05 -0.18
CA ILE A 140 -7.69 -1.80 -1.11
C ILE A 140 -8.05 -1.41 -2.54
N ASP A 141 -7.05 -1.05 -3.34
CA ASP A 141 -7.23 -0.97 -4.78
C ASP A 141 -7.07 -2.36 -5.40
N ARG A 142 -8.18 -2.92 -5.89
CA ARG A 142 -8.23 -4.26 -6.46
C ARG A 142 -7.61 -4.35 -7.86
N THR A 143 -7.28 -3.23 -8.50
CA THR A 143 -6.52 -3.22 -9.77
C THR A 143 -5.10 -3.74 -9.57
N PHE A 144 -4.53 -3.54 -8.38
CA PHE A 144 -3.22 -4.04 -7.96
C PHE A 144 -3.27 -5.45 -7.31
N VAL A 145 -4.39 -6.16 -7.44
CA VAL A 145 -4.52 -7.55 -7.01
C VAL A 145 -4.74 -8.43 -8.23
N ARG A 146 -3.83 -9.37 -8.49
CA ARG A 146 -3.91 -10.26 -9.65
C ARG A 146 -3.79 -11.72 -9.24
N TYR A 147 -4.46 -12.60 -9.97
CA TYR A 147 -4.34 -14.04 -9.78
C TYR A 147 -3.53 -14.62 -10.94
N ASN A 148 -2.51 -15.41 -10.62
CA ASN A 148 -1.75 -16.17 -11.61
C ASN A 148 -2.19 -17.64 -11.53
N ALA A 149 -2.89 -18.10 -12.56
CA ALA A 149 -3.46 -19.45 -12.61
C ALA A 149 -2.40 -20.56 -12.77
N ASP A 150 -1.28 -20.27 -13.43
CA ASP A 150 -0.23 -21.25 -13.71
C ASP A 150 0.49 -21.69 -12.43
N ILE A 151 0.60 -20.78 -11.46
CA ILE A 151 1.25 -21.03 -10.17
C ILE A 151 0.25 -21.06 -8.99
N GLY A 152 -1.04 -20.83 -9.23
CA GLY A 152 -2.08 -20.88 -8.20
C GLY A 152 -1.99 -19.80 -7.12
N LEU A 153 -1.40 -18.64 -7.43
CA LEU A 153 -1.14 -17.58 -6.45
C LEU A 153 -2.00 -16.34 -6.71
N MET A 154 -2.55 -15.79 -5.62
CA MET A 154 -3.03 -14.42 -5.59
C MET A 154 -1.88 -13.51 -5.18
N LEU A 155 -1.57 -12.53 -6.02
CA LEU A 155 -0.50 -11.55 -5.84
C LEU A 155 -1.09 -10.19 -5.50
N VAL A 156 -0.53 -9.55 -4.48
CA VAL A 156 -0.89 -8.19 -4.06
C VAL A 156 0.32 -7.29 -4.28
N SER A 157 0.14 -6.25 -5.08
CA SER A 157 1.20 -5.31 -5.42
C SER A 157 1.24 -4.10 -4.49
N ALA A 158 2.36 -3.36 -4.51
CA ALA A 158 2.58 -2.21 -3.63
C ALA A 158 1.45 -1.16 -3.70
N GLY A 159 0.96 -0.86 -4.90
CA GLY A 159 -0.13 0.10 -5.13
C GLY A 159 -1.50 -0.36 -4.61
N ALA A 160 -1.64 -1.61 -4.16
CA ALA A 160 -2.88 -2.07 -3.52
C ALA A 160 -3.10 -1.37 -2.16
N VAL A 161 -2.01 -0.95 -1.50
CA VAL A 161 -2.08 -0.03 -0.37
C VAL A 161 -2.27 1.36 -0.94
N ASN A 162 -3.38 2.02 -0.65
CA ASN A 162 -3.69 3.35 -1.15
C ASN A 162 -2.76 4.41 -0.56
N THR A 163 -1.52 4.47 -1.07
CA THR A 163 -0.58 5.57 -0.88
C THR A 163 -0.99 6.71 -1.81
N GLY A 164 -2.20 7.25 -1.60
CA GLY A 164 -2.67 8.43 -2.28
C GLY A 164 -2.04 9.69 -1.69
N GLU A 165 -1.91 10.72 -2.52
CA GLU A 165 -1.54 12.05 -2.03
C GLU A 165 -2.71 12.65 -1.25
N TYR A 166 -2.38 13.41 -0.21
CA TYR A 166 -3.33 14.34 0.38
C TYR A 166 -3.88 15.28 -0.70
N SER A 167 -5.02 15.95 -0.46
CA SER A 167 -5.24 17.20 -1.20
C SER A 167 -4.04 18.11 -0.96
N GLU A 168 -3.60 18.85 -1.98
CA GLU A 168 -2.41 19.74 -1.87
C GLU A 168 -2.45 20.58 -0.59
N GLN A 169 -3.63 21.10 -0.25
CA GLN A 169 -3.89 21.87 0.96
C GLN A 169 -3.76 21.04 2.25
N THR A 170 -4.32 19.83 2.31
CA THR A 170 -4.14 18.93 3.46
C THR A 170 -2.66 18.53 3.63
N GLY A 171 -1.95 18.33 2.52
CA GLY A 171 -0.53 18.03 2.52
C GLY A 171 0.32 19.20 3.02
N ALA A 172 0.00 20.42 2.60
CA ALA A 172 0.66 21.63 3.07
C ALA A 172 0.49 21.84 4.58
N GLU A 173 -0.73 21.70 5.10
CA GLU A 173 -1.04 21.84 6.53
C GLU A 173 -0.39 20.74 7.39
N ALA A 174 -0.48 19.48 6.93
CA ALA A 174 0.20 18.37 7.59
C ALA A 174 1.72 18.64 7.63
N SER A 175 2.31 19.07 6.51
CA SER A 175 3.75 19.37 6.42
C SER A 175 4.15 20.53 7.33
N ALA A 176 3.35 21.60 7.42
CA ALA A 176 3.64 22.75 8.28
C ALA A 176 3.68 22.36 9.76
N TRP A 177 2.72 21.55 10.24
CA TRP A 177 2.70 21.06 11.62
C TRP A 177 3.80 20.06 11.92
N LEU A 178 4.09 19.17 10.98
CA LEU A 178 5.15 18.18 11.09
C LEU A 178 6.54 18.81 10.97
N ALA A 179 6.69 19.97 10.33
CA ALA A 179 7.94 20.74 10.30
C ALA A 179 8.26 21.38 11.67
N VAL A 180 7.24 21.67 12.49
CA VAL A 180 7.41 22.18 13.86
C VAL A 180 7.90 21.08 14.82
N GLY A 181 7.76 19.81 14.45
CA GLY A 181 8.27 18.65 15.21
C GLY A 181 9.27 17.84 14.40
N ASN A 182 10.57 18.08 14.58
CA ASN A 182 11.70 17.21 14.21
C ASN A 182 11.45 16.17 13.08
N ASN A 183 11.82 16.50 11.83
CA ASN A 183 12.00 15.56 10.70
C ASN A 183 10.76 14.77 10.20
N VAL A 184 9.55 15.02 10.69
CA VAL A 184 8.36 14.24 10.28
C VAL A 184 7.84 14.65 8.88
N GLY A 185 8.31 15.76 8.32
CA GLY A 185 7.91 16.29 7.00
C GLY A 185 8.30 15.46 5.76
N LYS A 186 8.86 14.25 5.90
CA LYS A 186 9.22 13.35 4.78
C LYS A 186 8.42 12.04 4.75
N GLY A 187 7.37 11.92 5.54
CA GLY A 187 6.59 10.68 5.65
C GLY A 187 5.73 10.35 4.43
N THR A 188 5.28 9.10 4.36
CA THR A 188 4.36 8.62 3.31
C THR A 188 2.91 8.83 3.74
N PRO A 189 2.09 9.60 3.00
CA PRO A 189 0.66 9.65 3.24
C PRO A 189 -0.01 8.33 2.85
N VAL A 190 -0.97 7.88 3.66
CA VAL A 190 -1.85 6.77 3.32
C VAL A 190 -3.28 7.18 3.57
N PHE A 191 -4.08 7.17 2.51
CA PHE A 191 -5.48 7.56 2.58
C PHE A 191 -6.32 6.41 3.16
N VAL A 192 -7.07 6.70 4.23
CA VAL A 192 -7.93 5.72 4.90
C VAL A 192 -9.37 5.85 4.41
N GLY A 193 -9.85 7.08 4.24
CA GLY A 193 -11.18 7.33 3.74
C GLY A 193 -11.58 8.80 3.74
N GLN A 194 -12.62 9.10 2.99
CA GLN A 194 -13.24 10.42 2.96
C GLN A 194 -14.75 10.25 2.95
N ASN A 195 -15.43 11.11 3.69
CA ASN A 195 -16.88 11.22 3.67
C ASN A 195 -17.26 12.66 3.34
N GLU A 196 -18.24 12.82 2.45
CA GLU A 196 -18.75 14.14 2.09
C GLU A 196 -20.23 14.23 2.45
N ARG A 197 -20.62 15.38 2.99
CA ARG A 197 -22.00 15.68 3.35
C ARG A 197 -22.34 17.06 2.86
N VAL A 198 -23.36 17.16 2.01
CA VAL A 198 -23.94 18.46 1.64
C VAL A 198 -24.62 19.05 2.87
N ILE A 199 -24.11 20.20 3.33
CA ILE A 199 -24.65 20.94 4.48
C ILE A 199 -25.83 21.79 4.03
N ARG A 200 -25.66 22.46 2.89
CA ARG A 200 -26.63 23.41 2.35
C ARG A 200 -26.52 23.49 0.84
N THR A 201 -27.63 23.80 0.19
CA THR A 201 -27.67 24.18 -1.22
C THR A 201 -28.45 25.49 -1.34
N TYR A 202 -27.98 26.40 -2.18
CA TYR A 202 -28.67 27.66 -2.49
C TYR A 202 -28.46 28.07 -3.94
N VAL A 203 -29.22 29.05 -4.42
CA VAL A 203 -29.04 29.62 -5.76
C VAL A 203 -28.15 30.86 -5.64
N GLY A 204 -26.95 30.79 -6.20
CA GLY A 204 -26.05 31.92 -6.37
C GLY A 204 -26.32 32.64 -7.69
N HIS A 205 -25.90 33.90 -7.77
CA HIS A 205 -25.95 34.69 -9.00
C HIS A 205 -24.57 35.27 -9.28
N ASN A 206 -24.18 35.33 -10.55
CA ASN A 206 -22.96 36.05 -10.93
C ASN A 206 -23.27 37.55 -11.13
N LEU A 207 -22.25 38.34 -11.42
CA LEU A 207 -22.40 39.79 -11.67
C LEU A 207 -23.33 40.10 -12.86
N PHE A 208 -23.53 39.15 -13.77
CA PHE A 208 -24.42 39.27 -14.93
C PHE A 208 -25.84 38.74 -14.68
N GLY A 209 -26.19 38.37 -13.44
CA GLY A 209 -27.50 37.85 -13.07
C GLY A 209 -27.77 36.40 -13.46
N ALA A 210 -26.79 35.67 -13.98
CA ALA A 210 -26.94 34.25 -14.26
C ALA A 210 -26.98 33.45 -12.96
N ALA A 211 -28.03 32.65 -12.80
CA ALA A 211 -28.25 31.82 -11.62
C ALA A 211 -27.51 30.47 -11.73
N PHE A 212 -26.92 30.02 -10.63
CA PHE A 212 -26.29 28.70 -10.51
C PHE A 212 -26.55 28.09 -9.14
N ARG A 213 -26.64 26.75 -9.09
CA ARG A 213 -26.87 26.02 -7.84
C ARG A 213 -25.54 25.85 -7.11
N VAL A 214 -25.40 26.50 -5.97
CA VAL A 214 -24.24 26.38 -5.09
C VAL A 214 -24.49 25.32 -4.02
N SER A 215 -23.51 24.45 -3.79
CA SER A 215 -23.55 23.47 -2.70
C SER A 215 -22.42 23.69 -1.72
N GLU A 216 -22.73 23.76 -0.43
CA GLU A 216 -21.75 23.75 0.66
C GLU A 216 -21.59 22.33 1.16
N ILE A 217 -20.38 21.82 1.14
CA ILE A 217 -20.04 20.42 1.41
C ILE A 217 -19.08 20.37 2.60
N GLU A 218 -19.44 19.61 3.63
CA GLU A 218 -18.51 19.19 4.68
C GLU A 218 -17.80 17.93 4.21
N ARG A 219 -16.48 17.98 4.10
CA ARG A 219 -15.65 16.82 3.78
C ARG A 219 -14.90 16.42 5.04
N THR A 220 -14.99 15.15 5.42
CA THR A 220 -14.17 14.58 6.50
C THR A 220 -13.16 13.62 5.91
N THR A 221 -11.88 13.92 6.06
CA THR A 221 -10.75 13.14 5.54
C THR A 221 -10.04 12.41 6.68
N GLN A 222 -9.78 11.12 6.49
CA GLN A 222 -9.05 10.27 7.41
C GLN A 222 -7.80 9.72 6.73
N ALA A 223 -6.66 9.89 7.36
CA ALA A 223 -5.39 9.48 6.77
C ALA A 223 -4.36 9.06 7.82
N LEU A 224 -3.36 8.32 7.37
CA LEU A 224 -2.14 8.08 8.11
C LEU A 224 -1.01 8.90 7.52
N HIS A 225 -0.20 9.46 8.41
CA HIS A 225 1.11 9.94 8.05
C HIS A 225 2.14 8.92 8.54
N LEU A 226 2.68 8.13 7.62
CA LEU A 226 3.68 7.14 7.97
C LEU A 226 5.05 7.79 8.05
N THR A 227 5.75 7.64 9.18
CA THR A 227 7.09 8.23 9.38
C THR A 227 8.15 7.68 8.41
N ASN A 228 7.90 6.52 7.82
CA ASN A 228 8.71 5.96 6.74
C ASN A 228 8.53 6.79 5.46
N THR A 229 9.64 7.14 4.82
CA THR A 229 9.63 7.96 3.59
C THR A 229 9.15 7.23 2.35
N ARG A 230 9.16 5.89 2.37
CA ARG A 230 8.60 5.05 1.32
C ARG A 230 8.10 3.73 1.91
N LEU A 231 6.83 3.45 1.68
CA LEU A 231 6.26 2.14 1.96
C LEU A 231 6.80 1.13 0.93
N PHE A 232 7.34 0.00 1.37
CA PHE A 232 7.92 -1.04 0.50
C PHE A 232 9.02 -0.48 -0.41
N ALA A 233 10.08 0.09 0.17
CA ALA A 233 11.19 0.66 -0.60
C ALA A 233 11.84 -0.31 -1.62
N PHE A 234 11.66 -1.61 -1.43
CA PHE A 234 12.09 -2.66 -2.36
C PHE A 234 11.22 -2.81 -3.61
N ALA A 235 9.97 -2.36 -3.57
CA ALA A 235 9.07 -2.43 -4.71
C ALA A 235 9.51 -1.41 -5.77
N LYS A 236 9.98 -1.89 -6.92
CA LYS A 236 10.46 -1.04 -8.02
C LYS A 236 9.34 -0.18 -8.62
N ARG A 237 8.11 -0.69 -8.64
CA ARG A 237 6.90 -0.08 -9.19
C ARG A 237 5.70 -0.36 -8.30
N ASP A 238 4.63 0.41 -8.43
CA ASP A 238 3.36 0.15 -7.73
C ASP A 238 2.74 -1.19 -8.13
N THR A 239 3.02 -1.65 -9.36
CA THR A 239 2.58 -2.95 -9.87
C THR A 239 3.45 -4.12 -9.41
N SER A 240 4.61 -3.88 -8.79
CA SER A 240 5.47 -4.95 -8.27
C SER A 240 4.75 -5.68 -7.13
N PRO A 241 4.63 -7.01 -7.20
CA PRO A 241 3.99 -7.80 -6.16
C PRO A 241 4.87 -7.78 -4.90
N ILE A 242 4.25 -7.50 -3.76
CA ILE A 242 4.90 -7.43 -2.45
C ILE A 242 4.49 -8.58 -1.52
N MET A 243 3.36 -9.23 -1.84
CA MET A 243 2.82 -10.38 -1.11
C MET A 243 2.18 -11.36 -2.10
N GLY A 244 2.24 -12.65 -1.78
CA GLY A 244 1.56 -13.71 -2.51
C GLY A 244 0.99 -14.74 -1.54
N PHE A 245 -0.17 -15.31 -1.88
CA PHE A 245 -0.76 -16.42 -1.13
C PHE A 245 -1.51 -17.38 -2.06
N GLU A 246 -1.51 -18.65 -1.69
CA GLU A 246 -2.16 -19.71 -2.47
C GLU A 246 -3.68 -19.56 -2.42
N VAL A 247 -4.31 -19.67 -3.59
CA VAL A 247 -5.77 -19.69 -3.71
C VAL A 247 -6.15 -20.68 -4.81
N PRO A 248 -7.02 -21.67 -4.54
CA PRO A 248 -7.54 -22.53 -5.59
C PRO A 248 -8.23 -21.72 -6.69
N LEU A 249 -8.07 -22.12 -7.96
CA LEU A 249 -8.63 -21.42 -9.12
C LEU A 249 -10.13 -21.11 -8.97
N ALA A 250 -10.91 -22.09 -8.47
CA ALA A 250 -12.35 -21.93 -8.25
C ALA A 250 -12.69 -20.85 -7.20
N ALA A 251 -11.81 -20.60 -6.23
CA ALA A 251 -12.01 -19.62 -5.17
C ALA A 251 -11.43 -18.23 -5.52
N ALA A 252 -10.54 -18.14 -6.52
CA ALA A 252 -9.79 -16.93 -6.84
C ALA A 252 -10.67 -15.68 -7.08
N PRO A 253 -11.77 -15.73 -7.86
CA PRO A 253 -12.62 -14.55 -8.08
C PRO A 253 -13.23 -14.03 -6.78
N ARG A 254 -13.76 -14.92 -5.94
CA ARG A 254 -14.36 -14.56 -4.65
C ARG A 254 -13.30 -14.05 -3.67
N SER A 255 -12.15 -14.72 -3.60
CA SER A 255 -11.03 -14.29 -2.76
C SER A 255 -10.58 -12.88 -3.13
N LYS A 256 -10.38 -12.59 -4.42
CA LYS A 256 -10.00 -11.26 -4.91
C LYS A 256 -10.99 -10.17 -4.49
N GLN A 257 -12.28 -10.46 -4.39
CA GLN A 257 -13.32 -9.51 -3.95
C GLN A 257 -13.48 -9.43 -2.43
N SER A 258 -12.94 -10.39 -1.69
CA SER A 258 -13.19 -10.53 -0.25
C SER A 258 -11.99 -10.21 0.62
N ILE A 259 -10.77 -10.21 0.06
CA ILE A 259 -9.58 -9.83 0.80
C ILE A 259 -9.60 -8.36 1.19
N ARG A 260 -8.95 -8.07 2.31
CA ARG A 260 -8.69 -6.73 2.82
C ARG A 260 -7.19 -6.57 3.08
N ILE A 261 -6.72 -5.33 3.06
CA ILE A 261 -5.35 -5.01 3.47
C ILE A 261 -5.42 -4.33 4.84
N ALA A 262 -4.43 -4.63 5.68
CA ALA A 262 -4.22 -3.91 6.93
C ALA A 262 -2.75 -3.55 7.12
N LEU A 263 -2.51 -2.48 7.86
CA LEU A 263 -1.18 -2.13 8.36
C LEU A 263 -1.11 -2.38 9.86
N VAL A 264 -0.02 -3.00 10.30
CA VAL A 264 0.37 -3.05 11.70
C VAL A 264 1.16 -1.79 11.98
N VAL A 265 0.56 -0.85 12.71
CA VAL A 265 1.13 0.47 12.95
C VAL A 265 1.47 0.67 14.42
N ARG A 266 2.60 1.35 14.65
CA ARG A 266 2.97 1.91 15.95
C ARG A 266 2.74 3.42 15.90
N PRO A 267 1.73 3.95 16.59
CA PRO A 267 1.53 5.39 16.68
C PRO A 267 2.80 6.12 17.14
N GLN A 268 3.11 7.26 16.53
CA GLN A 268 4.30 8.06 16.81
C GLN A 268 3.89 9.50 17.10
N ASP A 269 4.55 10.13 18.05
CA ASP A 269 4.31 11.53 18.37
C ASP A 269 4.68 12.44 17.16
N PRO A 270 3.85 13.41 16.73
CA PRO A 270 2.54 13.79 17.26
C PRO A 270 1.42 12.82 16.82
N PHE A 271 0.99 11.93 17.71
CA PHE A 271 0.14 10.75 17.43
C PHE A 271 -1.08 11.04 16.56
N PHE A 272 -1.69 12.21 16.75
CA PHE A 272 -2.89 12.62 16.07
C PHE A 272 -2.86 14.12 15.75
N LEU A 273 -3.26 14.45 14.54
CA LEU A 273 -3.41 15.81 14.02
C LEU A 273 -4.84 15.98 13.52
N SER A 274 -5.43 17.16 13.77
CA SER A 274 -6.78 17.49 13.31
C SER A 274 -6.80 18.90 12.76
N TYR A 275 -7.43 19.06 11.60
CA TYR A 275 -7.53 20.34 10.89
C TYR A 275 -8.96 20.59 10.48
N ASN A 276 -9.34 21.86 10.52
CA ASN A 276 -10.55 22.36 9.88
C ASN A 276 -10.11 23.52 8.98
N PHE A 277 -10.34 23.41 7.68
CA PHE A 277 -10.08 24.50 6.75
C PHE A 277 -11.26 24.70 5.81
N LYS A 278 -11.44 25.94 5.38
CA LYS A 278 -12.40 26.29 4.34
C LYS A 278 -11.68 26.24 3.00
N GLY A 279 -12.25 25.53 2.04
CA GLY A 279 -11.79 25.53 0.65
C GLY A 279 -11.99 26.90 -0.01
N PRO A 280 -11.59 27.04 -1.28
CA PRO A 280 -11.83 28.26 -2.03
C PRO A 280 -13.32 28.62 -2.07
N GLU A 281 -13.61 29.92 -2.22
CA GLU A 281 -14.99 30.36 -2.36
C GLU A 281 -15.61 29.79 -3.66
N PRO A 282 -16.89 29.38 -3.64
CA PRO A 282 -17.55 28.87 -4.83
C PRO A 282 -17.54 29.90 -5.96
N THR A 283 -17.25 29.44 -7.17
CA THR A 283 -17.30 30.26 -8.38
C THR A 283 -18.38 29.74 -9.32
N SER A 284 -18.71 30.48 -10.38
CA SER A 284 -19.66 30.01 -11.39
C SER A 284 -19.18 28.76 -12.15
N SER A 285 -17.87 28.55 -12.26
CA SER A 285 -17.28 27.35 -12.87
C SER A 285 -17.14 26.21 -11.88
N GLU A 286 -16.97 26.52 -10.60
CA GLU A 286 -16.89 25.56 -9.49
C GLU A 286 -17.87 25.95 -8.39
N PRO A 287 -19.17 25.62 -8.55
CA PRO A 287 -20.21 26.12 -7.65
C PRO A 287 -20.27 25.35 -6.33
N ASN A 288 -19.25 24.56 -5.99
CA ASN A 288 -19.21 23.79 -4.75
C ASN A 288 -18.19 24.43 -3.80
N GLY A 289 -18.65 24.80 -2.60
CA GLY A 289 -17.79 25.24 -1.51
C GLY A 289 -17.51 24.08 -0.57
N TYR A 290 -16.27 23.95 -0.11
CA TYR A 290 -15.86 22.87 0.77
C TYR A 290 -15.45 23.40 2.14
N THR A 291 -15.83 22.67 3.19
CA THR A 291 -15.22 22.76 4.52
C THR A 291 -14.61 21.41 4.81
N ASP A 292 -13.29 21.35 4.84
CA ASP A 292 -12.54 20.12 5.00
C ASP A 292 -12.14 19.96 6.46
N ARG A 293 -12.50 18.80 7.04
CA ARG A 293 -12.09 18.33 8.35
C ARG A 293 -11.15 17.15 8.18
N ALA A 294 -9.85 17.37 8.37
CA ALA A 294 -8.86 16.30 8.25
C ALA A 294 -8.50 15.75 9.64
N SER A 295 -8.40 14.44 9.75
CA SER A 295 -7.90 13.70 10.90
C SER A 295 -6.76 12.79 10.45
N ILE A 296 -5.57 13.00 10.99
CA ILE A 296 -4.36 12.31 10.57
C ILE A 296 -3.73 11.63 11.78
N ILE A 297 -3.48 10.32 11.67
CA ILE A 297 -2.69 9.58 12.67
C ILE A 297 -1.25 9.51 12.20
N VAL A 298 -0.31 9.97 13.02
CA VAL A 298 1.12 9.82 12.76
C VAL A 298 1.57 8.48 13.33
N ALA A 299 2.18 7.64 12.49
CA ALA A 299 2.58 6.30 12.91
C ALA A 299 3.75 5.75 12.10
N GLU A 300 4.38 4.72 12.64
CA GLU A 300 5.36 3.90 11.94
C GLU A 300 4.69 2.59 11.52
N ALA A 301 4.61 2.31 10.23
CA ALA A 301 4.15 1.01 9.75
C ALA A 301 5.26 -0.04 9.97
N GLN A 302 4.92 -1.17 10.60
CA GLN A 302 5.81 -2.31 10.84
C GLN A 302 5.59 -3.42 9.80
N CYS A 303 4.33 -3.78 9.56
CA CYS A 303 3.93 -4.83 8.63
C CYS A 303 2.75 -4.38 7.78
N ALA A 304 2.67 -4.87 6.55
CA ALA A 304 1.44 -4.94 5.80
C ALA A 304 0.92 -6.38 5.81
N LEU A 305 -0.40 -6.53 5.90
CA LEU A 305 -1.09 -7.80 6.03
C LEU A 305 -2.17 -7.92 4.96
N VAL A 306 -2.32 -9.10 4.37
CA VAL A 306 -3.52 -9.48 3.62
C VAL A 306 -4.43 -10.29 4.53
N LEU A 307 -5.67 -9.86 4.68
CA LEU A 307 -6.66 -10.47 5.56
C LEU A 307 -7.77 -11.15 4.76
N SER A 308 -8.22 -12.31 5.22
CA SER A 308 -9.49 -12.91 4.79
C SER A 308 -10.70 -12.17 5.36
N MET A 309 -11.92 -12.56 4.97
CA MET A 309 -13.15 -12.03 5.57
C MET A 309 -13.24 -12.29 7.09
N GLN A 310 -12.62 -13.36 7.58
CA GLN A 310 -12.61 -13.75 8.99
C GLN A 310 -11.42 -13.15 9.77
N ASN A 311 -10.77 -12.10 9.22
CA ASN A 311 -9.56 -11.47 9.75
C ASN A 311 -8.37 -12.44 9.93
N GLN A 312 -8.33 -13.55 9.19
CA GLN A 312 -7.16 -14.41 9.18
C GLN A 312 -6.10 -13.82 8.25
N VAL A 313 -4.86 -13.75 8.71
CA VAL A 313 -3.74 -13.23 7.92
C VAL A 313 -3.31 -14.30 6.92
N LEU A 314 -3.48 -14.00 5.62
CA LEU A 314 -3.14 -14.89 4.51
C LEU A 314 -1.68 -14.70 4.06
N ALA A 315 -1.22 -13.44 4.09
CA ALA A 315 0.15 -13.07 3.79
C ALA A 315 0.53 -11.83 4.61
N SER A 316 1.83 -11.60 4.77
CA SER A 316 2.38 -10.42 5.42
C SER A 316 3.70 -10.02 4.76
N VAL A 317 4.11 -8.78 4.93
CA VAL A 317 5.42 -8.28 4.51
C VAL A 317 5.87 -7.14 5.42
N ASP A 318 7.18 -6.96 5.58
CA ASP A 318 7.74 -5.81 6.28
C ASP A 318 7.54 -4.53 5.44
N THR A 319 7.17 -3.42 6.08
CA THR A 319 6.91 -2.15 5.37
C THR A 319 8.14 -1.25 5.21
N SER A 320 9.16 -1.44 6.05
CA SER A 320 10.36 -0.60 6.12
C SER A 320 11.67 -1.33 5.79
N LYS A 321 11.63 -2.62 5.44
CA LYS A 321 12.84 -3.39 5.11
C LYS A 321 12.95 -3.72 3.63
N LEU A 322 14.10 -3.35 3.07
CA LEU A 322 15.13 -4.27 2.58
C LEU A 322 16.40 -3.43 2.36
N LYS A 323 17.39 -3.60 3.24
CA LYS A 323 18.80 -3.35 2.92
C LYS A 323 19.47 -4.71 2.80
#